data_AF-A0A0D9YKK6-F1
#
_entry.id   AF-A0A0D9YKK6-F1
#
_cell.length_a   1.000
_cell.length_b   1.000
_cell.length_c   1.000
_cell.angle_alpha   90.00
_cell.angle_beta   90.00
_cell.angle_gamma   90.00
#
_symmetry.space_group_name_H-M   'P 1'
#
loop_
_entity.id
_entity.type
_entity.pdbx_description
1 polymer ?
#
loop_
_entity_poly.entity_id
_entity_poly.type
_entity_poly.pdbx_seq_one_letter_code
_entity_poly.pdbx_strand_id
1 'polypeptide(L)'
;MGDGNEVIDISSDSDDGQYGPRTFSGFDKYCWYGNDVTLTKSMHLQIAHVAAVNLPKIPLFVCTVKRTLMTNAKMTFAVQFSERYINKYIGSPIDDLMVSMAGTTQSYQMRLKRSKDSRAMLTTGWNQLIDAKAFDEGDVCPFHFKEVDDVLVLKITQLRHFFGMHYNYPKY
;
A
#
# COMPACT_ATOMS: atom_id res chain seq x y z
N MET A 1 -15.76 31.38 -23.27
CA MET A 1 -14.63 30.45 -23.38
C MET A 1 -14.34 29.98 -21.97
N GLY A 2 -14.82 28.79 -21.63
CA GLY A 2 -14.76 28.27 -20.28
C GLY A 2 -13.67 27.22 -20.18
N ASP A 3 -12.91 27.25 -19.09
CA ASP A 3 -12.13 26.11 -18.62
C ASP A 3 -12.77 25.65 -17.31
N GLY A 4 -13.52 24.57 -17.41
CA GLY A 4 -14.13 23.88 -16.27
C GLY A 4 -13.06 23.09 -15.54
N ASN A 5 -12.90 23.37 -14.25
CA ASN A 5 -12.33 22.40 -13.31
C ASN A 5 -13.24 21.17 -13.31
N GLU A 6 -12.84 20.12 -14.01
CA GLU A 6 -13.54 18.85 -13.98
C GLU A 6 -13.14 18.11 -12.70
N VAL A 7 -13.91 18.38 -11.63
CA VAL A 7 -13.95 17.54 -10.44
C VAL A 7 -14.67 16.27 -10.88
N ILE A 8 -13.92 15.18 -11.01
CA ILE A 8 -14.48 13.91 -11.48
C ILE A 8 -15.20 13.26 -10.30
N ASP A 9 -16.49 13.55 -10.17
CA ASP A 9 -17.39 12.86 -9.26
C ASP A 9 -17.88 11.57 -9.95
N ILE A 10 -17.52 10.41 -9.40
CA ILE A 10 -17.93 9.11 -9.98
C ILE A 10 -18.60 8.29 -8.88
N SER A 11 -19.87 8.61 -8.63
CA SER A 11 -20.80 7.65 -8.05
C SER A 11 -21.35 6.75 -9.16
N SER A 12 -21.13 5.44 -9.06
CA SER A 12 -22.08 4.46 -9.60
C SER A 12 -21.84 3.10 -8.96
N ASP A 13 -22.85 2.67 -8.20
CA ASP A 13 -23.01 1.33 -7.65
C ASP A 13 -22.72 0.25 -8.67
N SER A 14 -21.76 -0.63 -8.38
CA SER A 14 -21.62 -1.98 -8.94
C SER A 14 -20.66 -2.78 -8.07
N ASP A 15 -21.18 -3.81 -7.41
CA ASP A 15 -20.53 -4.70 -6.46
C ASP A 15 -19.57 -5.70 -7.14
N ASP A 16 -18.62 -5.17 -7.90
CA ASP A 16 -17.52 -5.93 -8.51
C ASP A 16 -16.25 -5.08 -8.39
N GLY A 17 -15.38 -5.43 -7.45
CA GLY A 17 -14.27 -4.62 -6.92
C GLY A 17 -13.11 -4.28 -7.88
N GLN A 18 -13.39 -3.71 -9.04
CA GLN A 18 -12.41 -2.96 -9.85
C GLN A 18 -12.70 -1.46 -9.74
N TYR A 19 -12.32 -0.87 -8.62
CA TYR A 19 -12.29 0.59 -8.49
C TYR A 19 -11.00 1.13 -9.10
N GLY A 20 -11.12 1.67 -10.32
CA GLY A 20 -10.09 2.51 -10.94
C GLY A 20 -10.30 2.70 -12.44
N PRO A 21 -10.32 3.95 -12.97
CA PRO A 21 -10.22 4.17 -14.42
C PRO A 21 -8.92 3.54 -14.91
N ARG A 22 -8.95 2.82 -16.04
CA ARG A 22 -7.78 2.16 -16.65
C ARG A 22 -6.57 3.12 -16.63
N THR A 23 -5.60 2.91 -15.74
CA THR A 23 -4.57 3.93 -15.50
C THR A 23 -3.42 3.81 -16.52
N PHE A 24 -2.70 4.92 -16.66
CA PHE A 24 -1.65 5.26 -17.61
C PHE A 24 -0.50 4.25 -17.84
N SER A 25 -0.37 3.19 -17.02
CA SER A 25 0.88 2.42 -16.93
C SER A 25 0.79 0.92 -17.25
N GLY A 26 -0.40 0.30 -17.26
CA GLY A 26 -0.53 -1.15 -17.45
C GLY A 26 -0.01 -2.01 -16.29
N PHE A 27 0.52 -1.40 -15.22
CA PHE A 27 1.02 -2.08 -14.02
C PHE A 27 -0.05 -2.22 -12.92
N ASP A 28 -1.27 -1.74 -13.14
CA ASP A 28 -2.40 -1.92 -12.21
C ASP A 28 -2.71 -3.39 -11.93
N LYS A 29 -2.42 -4.27 -12.89
CA LYS A 29 -2.55 -5.73 -12.70
C LYS A 29 -1.69 -6.29 -11.56
N TYR A 30 -0.67 -5.54 -11.13
CA TYR A 30 0.20 -5.88 -10.00
C TYR A 30 -0.22 -5.16 -8.71
N CYS A 31 -1.37 -4.48 -8.69
CA CYS A 31 -1.84 -3.71 -7.55
C CYS A 31 -3.21 -4.23 -7.07
N TRP A 32 -3.41 -4.17 -5.76
CA TRP A 32 -4.70 -4.37 -5.11
C TRP A 32 -5.01 -3.14 -4.27
N TYR A 33 -6.05 -2.39 -4.62
CA TYR A 33 -6.42 -1.18 -3.88
C TYR A 33 -7.32 -1.54 -2.69
N GLY A 34 -6.86 -1.23 -1.48
CA GLY A 34 -7.52 -1.59 -0.23
C GLY A 34 -8.64 -0.64 0.21
N ASN A 35 -8.68 0.55 -0.37
CA ASN A 35 -9.69 1.60 -0.16
C ASN A 35 -9.73 2.53 -1.38
N ASP A 36 -10.58 3.55 -1.35
CA ASP A 36 -10.55 4.62 -2.35
C ASP A 36 -9.23 5.39 -2.25
N VAL A 37 -8.27 5.02 -3.10
CA VAL A 37 -6.96 5.65 -3.18
C VAL A 37 -7.01 6.71 -4.28
N THR A 38 -6.78 7.97 -3.91
CA THR A 38 -6.55 9.02 -4.89
C THR A 38 -5.06 9.09 -5.20
N LEU A 39 -4.68 8.69 -6.41
CA LEU A 39 -3.28 8.67 -6.86
C LEU A 39 -2.98 9.84 -7.80
N THR A 40 -1.92 10.59 -7.53
CA THR A 40 -1.37 11.52 -8.52
C THR A 40 -0.65 10.79 -9.64
N LYS A 41 -0.37 11.46 -10.76
CA LYS A 41 0.48 10.92 -11.84
C LYS A 41 1.86 10.47 -11.33
N SER A 42 2.47 11.22 -10.42
CA SER A 42 3.76 10.85 -9.83
C SER A 42 3.67 9.57 -9.00
N MET A 43 2.60 9.40 -8.21
CA MET A 43 2.38 8.18 -7.42
C MET A 43 2.18 6.97 -8.33
N HIS A 44 1.41 7.10 -9.43
CA HIS A 44 1.28 6.03 -10.42
C HIS A 44 2.64 5.61 -10.99
N LEU A 45 3.52 6.57 -11.33
CA LEU A 45 4.86 6.26 -11.84
C LEU A 45 5.72 5.56 -10.79
N GLN A 46 5.64 5.96 -9.52
CA GLN A 46 6.37 5.28 -8.44
C GLN A 46 5.86 3.85 -8.22
N ILE A 47 4.54 3.64 -8.21
CA ILE A 47 3.94 2.30 -8.11
C ILE A 47 4.36 1.44 -9.30
N ALA A 48 4.28 1.97 -10.52
CA ALA A 48 4.71 1.27 -11.74
C ALA A 48 6.19 0.90 -11.66
N HIS A 49 7.05 1.80 -11.16
CA HIS A 49 8.47 1.50 -10.96
C HIS A 49 8.67 0.36 -9.94
N VAL A 50 8.01 0.42 -8.78
CA VAL A 50 8.06 -0.65 -7.77
C VAL A 50 7.57 -1.98 -8.35
N ALA A 51 6.46 -1.97 -9.10
CA ALA A 51 5.92 -3.17 -9.73
C ALA A 51 6.84 -3.72 -10.82
N ALA A 52 7.41 -2.88 -11.69
CA ALA A 52 8.28 -3.27 -12.79
C ALA A 52 9.60 -3.87 -12.29
N VAL A 53 10.18 -3.31 -11.22
CA VAL A 53 11.45 -3.81 -10.66
C VAL A 53 11.28 -5.16 -9.95
N ASN A 54 10.14 -5.36 -9.29
CA ASN A 54 9.95 -6.55 -8.46
C ASN A 54 9.10 -7.66 -9.11
N LEU A 55 8.36 -7.35 -10.19
CA LEU A 55 7.40 -8.23 -10.88
C LEU A 55 6.64 -9.14 -9.89
N PRO A 56 5.88 -8.54 -8.96
CA PRO A 56 5.49 -9.22 -7.75
C PRO A 56 4.48 -10.33 -8.03
N LYS A 57 4.74 -11.52 -7.46
CA LYS A 57 3.80 -12.67 -7.52
C LYS A 57 2.54 -12.41 -6.68
N ILE A 58 2.70 -11.67 -5.59
CA ILE A 58 1.62 -11.18 -4.74
C ILE A 58 1.41 -9.71 -5.11
N PRO A 59 0.22 -9.28 -5.56
CA PRO A 59 -0.03 -7.88 -5.88
C PRO A 59 0.33 -6.95 -4.72
N LEU A 60 0.86 -5.78 -5.03
CA LEU A 60 1.09 -4.71 -4.07
C LEU A 60 -0.26 -4.33 -3.46
N PHE A 61 -0.42 -4.46 -2.15
CA PHE A 61 -1.62 -3.94 -1.50
C PHE A 61 -1.43 -2.44 -1.29
N VAL A 62 -2.19 -1.61 -1.99
CA VAL A 62 -2.05 -0.15 -1.97
C VAL A 62 -3.24 0.44 -1.22
N CYS A 63 -2.97 1.24 -0.20
CA CYS A 63 -4.02 1.97 0.50
C CYS A 63 -3.56 3.36 0.94
N THR A 64 -4.52 4.28 1.03
CA THR A 64 -4.30 5.57 1.69
C THR A 64 -4.35 5.39 3.21
N VAL A 65 -3.37 5.96 3.90
CA VAL A 65 -3.28 6.04 5.35
C VAL A 65 -4.39 6.98 5.84
N LYS A 66 -5.43 6.41 6.45
CA LYS A 66 -6.50 7.17 7.10
C LYS A 66 -6.23 7.26 8.60
N ARG A 67 -6.80 8.25 9.29
CA ARG A 67 -6.69 8.37 10.76
C ARG A 67 -6.97 7.07 11.50
N THR A 68 -7.95 6.30 11.06
CA THR A 68 -8.30 5.00 11.65
C THR A 68 -7.15 3.99 11.59
N LEU A 69 -6.32 4.00 10.54
CA LEU A 69 -5.15 3.13 10.40
C LEU A 69 -4.00 3.53 11.32
N MET A 70 -3.94 4.81 11.71
CA MET A 70 -2.96 5.35 12.64
C MET A 70 -3.39 5.17 14.10
N THR A 71 -4.68 5.29 14.40
CA THR A 71 -5.21 5.14 15.77
C THR A 71 -5.47 3.69 16.14
N ASN A 72 -5.81 2.84 15.17
CA ASN A 72 -5.93 1.43 15.42
C ASN A 72 -4.52 0.85 15.58
N ALA A 73 -4.29 0.14 16.67
CA ALA A 73 -3.04 -0.58 16.93
C ALA A 73 -2.84 -1.82 16.01
N LYS A 74 -3.41 -1.78 14.82
CA LYS A 74 -3.40 -2.84 13.82
C LYS A 74 -3.70 -2.30 12.43
N MET A 75 -3.10 -2.95 11.43
CA MET A 75 -3.46 -2.84 10.02
C MET A 75 -4.22 -4.10 9.59
N THR A 76 -5.32 -3.93 8.87
CA THR A 76 -6.17 -5.04 8.40
C THR A 76 -6.26 -5.01 6.88
N PHE A 77 -5.98 -6.13 6.23
CA PHE A 77 -6.06 -6.26 4.77
C PHE A 77 -7.48 -6.68 4.34
N ALA A 78 -7.82 -6.42 3.08
CA ALA A 78 -9.11 -6.83 2.51
C ALA A 78 -9.26 -8.37 2.55
N VAL A 79 -10.49 -8.86 2.76
CA VAL A 79 -10.77 -10.31 2.87
C VAL A 79 -10.27 -11.06 1.63
N GLN A 80 -10.68 -10.63 0.44
CA GLN A 80 -10.31 -11.30 -0.81
C GLN A 80 -8.79 -11.30 -1.07
N PHE A 81 -8.11 -10.18 -0.77
CA PHE A 81 -6.66 -10.12 -0.87
C PHE A 81 -5.99 -11.10 0.11
N SER A 82 -6.49 -11.13 1.35
CA SER A 82 -5.98 -12.00 2.41
C SER A 82 -6.13 -13.47 2.04
N GLU A 83 -7.33 -13.90 1.62
CA GLU A 83 -7.62 -15.27 1.25
C GLU A 83 -6.80 -15.72 0.03
N ARG A 84 -6.71 -14.87 -0.98
CA ARG A 84 -6.05 -15.23 -2.24
C ARG A 84 -4.53 -15.28 -2.13
N TYR A 85 -3.93 -14.39 -1.35
CA TYR A 85 -2.47 -14.21 -1.39
C TYR A 85 -1.75 -14.48 -0.08
N ILE A 86 -2.37 -14.15 1.07
CA ILE A 86 -1.66 -14.11 2.36
C ILE A 86 -1.94 -15.32 3.23
N ASN A 87 -3.19 -15.78 3.30
CA ASN A 87 -3.64 -16.79 4.26
C ASN A 87 -2.93 -18.15 4.10
N LYS A 88 -2.43 -18.49 2.91
CA LYS A 88 -1.61 -19.69 2.70
C LYS A 88 -0.31 -19.70 3.50
N TYR A 89 0.20 -18.53 3.89
CA TYR A 89 1.38 -18.37 4.72
C TYR A 89 1.05 -18.37 6.22
N ILE A 90 -0.23 -18.22 6.60
CA ILE A 90 -0.67 -18.10 7.99
C ILE A 90 -1.36 -19.40 8.43
N GLY A 91 -0.58 -20.49 8.57
CA GLY A 91 -1.04 -21.72 9.23
C GLY A 91 -1.20 -21.53 10.74
N SER A 92 -0.29 -20.75 11.33
CA SER A 92 -0.32 -20.19 12.67
C SER A 92 0.04 -18.69 12.59
N PRO A 93 -0.22 -17.89 13.64
CA PRO A 93 0.29 -16.51 13.68
C PRO A 93 1.82 -16.48 13.49
N ILE A 94 2.29 -15.57 12.64
CA ILE A 94 3.71 -15.24 12.50
C ILE A 94 3.99 -14.11 13.47
N ASP A 95 4.78 -14.36 14.51
CA ASP A 95 4.97 -13.41 15.60
C ASP A 95 6.13 -12.42 15.36
N ASP A 96 7.01 -12.73 14.39
CA ASP A 96 8.26 -12.03 14.09
C ASP A 96 8.39 -11.61 12.62
N LEU A 97 7.26 -11.32 11.95
CA LEU A 97 7.28 -10.84 10.56
C LEU A 97 8.13 -9.56 10.47
N MET A 98 9.22 -9.64 9.72
CA MET A 98 10.08 -8.49 9.47
C MET A 98 9.43 -7.55 8.45
N VAL A 99 9.16 -6.32 8.89
CA VAL A 99 8.62 -5.23 8.09
C VAL A 99 9.70 -4.18 7.86
N SER A 100 10.08 -3.97 6.60
CA SER A 100 11.12 -3.01 6.21
C SER A 100 10.53 -1.77 5.55
N MET A 101 11.08 -0.59 5.84
CA MET A 101 10.66 0.67 5.24
C MET A 101 11.54 1.00 4.03
N ALA A 102 10.93 1.11 2.84
CA ALA A 102 11.65 1.40 1.61
C ALA A 102 12.40 2.74 1.69
N GLY A 103 13.63 2.76 1.18
CA GLY A 103 14.49 3.96 1.22
C GLY A 103 15.16 4.20 2.57
N THR A 104 15.00 3.31 3.55
CA THR A 104 15.64 3.41 4.87
C THR A 104 16.28 2.09 5.28
N THR A 105 17.08 2.10 6.35
CA THR A 105 17.58 0.90 7.03
C THR A 105 16.67 0.43 8.16
N GLN A 106 15.52 1.09 8.38
CA GLN A 106 14.61 0.77 9.46
C GLN A 106 13.80 -0.49 9.16
N SER A 107 13.72 -1.37 10.16
CA SER A 107 12.86 -2.53 10.14
C SER A 107 12.25 -2.80 11.51
N TYR A 108 11.04 -3.38 11.50
CA TYR A 108 10.21 -3.56 12.67
C TYR A 108 9.65 -4.98 12.66
N GLN A 109 9.73 -5.66 13.81
CA GLN A 109 9.09 -6.96 13.98
C GLN A 109 7.60 -6.76 14.25
N MET A 110 6.78 -7.50 13.51
CA MET A 110 5.34 -7.44 13.65
C MET A 110 4.70 -8.81 13.74
N ARG A 111 3.57 -8.85 14.44
CA ARG A 111 2.71 -10.03 14.44
C ARG A 111 1.75 -9.97 13.25
N LEU A 112 1.84 -10.95 12.35
CA LEU A 112 0.87 -11.19 11.29
C LEU A 112 -0.03 -12.39 11.66
N LYS A 113 -1.34 -12.17 11.65
CA LYS A 113 -2.31 -13.24 11.93
C LYS A 113 -3.55 -13.15 11.06
N ARG A 114 -4.24 -14.29 10.94
CA ARG A 114 -5.56 -14.37 10.34
C ARG A 114 -6.63 -14.08 11.39
N SER A 115 -7.56 -13.17 11.09
CA SER A 115 -8.73 -12.88 11.90
C SER A 115 -9.79 -13.99 11.78
N LYS A 116 -10.89 -13.87 12.53
CA LYS A 116 -12.02 -14.82 12.43
C LYS A 116 -12.76 -14.71 11.09
N ASP A 117 -12.75 -13.54 10.47
CA ASP A 117 -13.34 -13.27 9.15
C ASP A 117 -12.32 -13.39 8.00
N SER A 118 -11.31 -14.25 8.17
CA SER A 118 -10.28 -14.55 7.16
C SER A 118 -9.39 -13.39 6.70
N ARG A 119 -9.44 -12.22 7.35
CA ARG A 119 -8.55 -11.09 7.05
C ARG A 119 -7.17 -11.30 7.65
N ALA A 120 -6.14 -11.04 6.86
CA ALA A 120 -4.80 -10.88 7.39
C ALA A 120 -4.72 -9.56 8.17
N MET A 121 -4.04 -9.58 9.31
CA MET A 121 -3.86 -8.41 10.15
C MET A 121 -2.42 -8.33 10.67
N LEU A 122 -1.80 -7.15 10.54
CA LEU A 122 -0.62 -6.79 11.32
C LEU A 122 -1.09 -6.20 12.65
N THR A 123 -0.61 -6.73 13.78
CA THR A 123 -1.04 -6.26 15.12
C THR A 123 0.13 -5.77 15.96
N THR A 124 0.76 -6.65 16.74
CA THR A 124 1.87 -6.29 17.61
C THR A 124 2.98 -5.70 16.76
N GLY A 125 3.61 -4.61 17.20
CA GLY A 125 4.64 -3.89 16.44
C GLY A 125 4.10 -2.81 15.49
N TRP A 126 2.82 -2.82 15.11
CA TRP A 126 2.24 -1.78 14.24
C TRP A 126 2.38 -0.37 14.82
N ASN A 127 2.10 -0.21 16.12
CA ASN A 127 2.24 1.07 16.81
C ASN A 127 3.66 1.65 16.72
N GLN A 128 4.69 0.81 16.58
CA GLN A 128 6.07 1.31 16.45
C GLN A 128 6.26 2.11 15.17
N LEU A 129 5.56 1.77 14.08
CA LEU A 129 5.57 2.58 12.86
C LEU A 129 4.85 3.91 13.06
N ILE A 130 3.75 3.90 13.80
CA ILE A 130 2.99 5.11 14.10
C ILE A 130 3.79 6.04 15.01
N ASP A 131 4.38 5.51 16.08
CA ASP A 131 5.22 6.25 17.04
C ASP A 131 6.48 6.82 16.36
N ALA A 132 7.07 6.06 15.42
CA ALA A 132 8.18 6.51 14.59
C ALA A 132 7.77 7.56 13.53
N LYS A 133 6.48 7.92 13.45
CA LYS A 133 5.92 8.81 12.42
C LYS A 133 6.30 8.35 11.01
N ALA A 134 6.26 7.05 10.77
CA ALA A 134 6.58 6.47 9.47
C ALA A 134 5.56 6.85 8.38
N PHE A 135 4.37 7.30 8.79
CA PHE A 135 3.27 7.70 7.91
C PHE A 135 2.58 8.96 8.43
N ASP A 136 2.10 9.78 7.50
CA ASP A 136 1.18 10.88 7.73
C ASP A 136 -0.21 10.54 7.18
N GLU A 137 -1.25 11.16 7.74
CA GLU A 137 -2.61 11.01 7.22
C GLU A 137 -2.67 11.51 5.77
N GLY A 138 -3.22 10.69 4.87
CA GLY A 138 -3.28 10.97 3.42
C GLY A 138 -2.13 10.37 2.61
N ASP A 139 -1.08 9.85 3.24
CA ASP A 139 -0.04 9.12 2.53
C ASP A 139 -0.59 7.89 1.82
N VAL A 140 0.00 7.54 0.69
CA VAL A 140 -0.32 6.30 -0.02
C VAL A 140 0.80 5.30 0.23
N CYS A 141 0.45 4.11 0.72
CA CYS A 141 1.41 3.08 1.06
C CYS A 141 1.15 1.79 0.27
N PRO A 142 2.03 1.44 -0.68
CA PRO A 142 2.14 0.09 -1.19
C PRO A 142 2.81 -0.84 -0.18
N PHE A 143 2.12 -1.92 0.16
CA PHE A 143 2.61 -3.05 0.95
C PHE A 143 3.05 -4.15 -0.01
N HIS A 144 4.34 -4.43 -0.04
CA HIS A 144 4.96 -5.43 -0.88
C HIS A 144 5.29 -6.68 -0.05
N PHE A 145 4.42 -7.68 -0.13
CA PHE A 145 4.69 -9.01 0.39
C PHE A 145 5.56 -9.78 -0.59
N LYS A 146 6.62 -10.39 -0.09
CA LYS A 146 7.48 -11.28 -0.87
C LYS A 146 7.90 -12.49 -0.04
N GLU A 147 8.18 -13.56 -0.74
CA GLU A 147 8.71 -14.80 -0.18
C GLU A 147 10.20 -14.85 -0.52
N VAL A 148 11.03 -14.95 0.51
CA VAL A 148 12.49 -15.05 0.41
C VAL A 148 12.90 -16.25 1.25
N ASP A 149 13.45 -17.28 0.60
CA ASP A 149 13.87 -18.53 1.26
C ASP A 149 12.75 -19.14 2.14
N ASP A 150 11.55 -19.26 1.57
CA ASP A 150 10.31 -19.75 2.22
C ASP A 150 9.82 -18.89 3.42
N VAL A 151 10.46 -17.74 3.68
CA VAL A 151 10.04 -16.78 4.69
C VAL A 151 9.27 -15.63 4.03
N LEU A 152 8.06 -15.38 4.52
CA LEU A 152 7.30 -14.21 4.14
C LEU A 152 7.94 -12.97 4.78
N VAL A 153 8.24 -11.96 3.97
CA VAL A 153 8.70 -10.65 4.45
C VAL A 153 7.87 -9.55 3.81
N LEU A 154 7.77 -8.42 4.52
CA LEU A 154 6.99 -7.27 4.08
C LEU A 154 7.91 -6.06 3.90
N LYS A 155 7.76 -5.36 2.77
CA LYS A 155 8.33 -4.04 2.56
C LYS A 155 7.21 -3.04 2.36
N ILE A 156 7.27 -1.92 3.07
CA ILE A 156 6.32 -0.82 2.91
C ILE A 156 7.02 0.33 2.21
N THR A 157 6.43 0.83 1.13
CA THR A 157 6.87 2.04 0.45
C THR A 157 5.93 3.17 0.84
N GLN A 158 6.46 4.32 1.28
CA GLN A 158 5.67 5.52 1.50
C GLN A 158 5.72 6.37 0.23
N LEU A 159 4.58 6.64 -0.39
CA LEU A 159 4.47 7.54 -1.54
C LEU A 159 3.97 8.89 -1.04
N ARG A 160 4.84 9.89 -1.12
CA ARG A 160 4.48 11.27 -0.77
C ARG A 160 4.03 12.03 -2.01
N HIS A 161 3.10 12.96 -1.80
CA HIS A 161 2.86 14.01 -2.78
C HIS A 161 4.14 14.85 -2.91
N PHE A 162 4.71 14.92 -4.12
CA PHE A 162 5.69 15.95 -4.43
C PHE A 162 4.97 17.31 -4.56
N PHE A 163 4.59 17.93 -3.45
CA PHE A 163 4.31 19.35 -3.47
C PHE A 163 5.66 20.08 -3.53
N GLY A 164 6.05 20.51 -4.73
CA GLY A 164 7.08 21.52 -4.93
C GLY A 164 8.51 21.12 -4.60
N MET A 165 9.12 20.24 -5.41
CA MET A 165 10.54 20.46 -5.70
C MET A 165 10.59 21.50 -6.82
N HIS A 166 10.92 22.75 -6.48
CA HIS A 166 11.46 23.68 -7.45
C HIS A 166 12.77 23.08 -7.96
N TYR A 167 12.70 22.37 -9.08
CA TYR A 167 13.89 22.03 -9.84
C TYR A 167 14.48 23.33 -10.35
N ASN A 168 15.49 23.86 -9.64
CA ASN A 168 16.43 24.80 -10.23
C ASN A 168 17.23 24.01 -11.25
N TYR A 169 16.76 24.02 -12.50
CA TYR A 169 17.64 23.70 -13.62
C TYR A 169 18.75 24.76 -13.63
N PRO A 170 20.03 24.37 -13.53
CA PRO A 170 21.10 25.31 -13.83
C PRO A 170 20.89 25.77 -15.27
N LYS A 171 20.70 27.08 -15.44
CA LYS A 171 20.74 27.70 -16.76
C LYS A 171 22.18 27.54 -17.25
N TYR A 172 22.38 26.70 -18.26
CA TYR A 172 23.57 26.72 -19.09
C TYR A 172 23.48 27.89 -20.07
#